data_AF-A0A960MD57-F1
#
_entry.id   AF-A0A960MD57-F1
#
_cell.length_a   1.000
_cell.length_b   1.000
_cell.length_c   1.000
_cell.angle_alpha   90.00
_cell.angle_beta   90.00
_cell.angle_gamma   90.00
#
_symmetry.space_group_name_H-M   'P 1'
#
loop_
_entity.id
_entity.type
_entity.pdbx_description
1 polymer ?
#
loop_
_entity_poly.entity_id
_entity_poly.type
_entity_poly.pdbx_seq_one_letter_code
_entity_poly.pdbx_strand_id
1 'polypeptide(L)'
;HGNANLPMILAGGRALGYQHGQHVDFNLPKIGQYNVADASGHYQVCSRPVDSEARVSNLLLTMLHRSDVEIGQFQDSVKPISELLA
;
A
#
# COMPACT_ATOMS: atom_id res chain seq x y z
N HIS A 1 6.87 -1.29 12.42
CA HIS A 1 7.41 -2.16 11.37
C HIS A 1 7.61 -1.31 10.12
N GLY A 2 8.77 -1.35 9.47
CA GLY A 2 8.98 -0.59 8.22
C GLY A 2 8.23 -1.27 7.09
N ASN A 3 7.20 -0.62 6.55
CA ASN A 3 6.30 -1.20 5.55
C ASN A 3 6.72 -0.90 4.11
N ALA A 4 7.82 -0.16 3.92
CA ALA A 4 8.35 0.19 2.62
C ALA A 4 9.56 -0.67 2.20
N ASN A 5 10.12 -1.49 3.11
CA ASN A 5 11.27 -2.36 2.80
C ASN A 5 10.90 -3.80 2.43
N LEU A 6 9.67 -4.22 2.73
CA LEU A 6 9.20 -5.57 2.46
C LEU A 6 7.83 -5.50 1.78
N PRO A 7 7.60 -6.32 0.75
CA PRO A 7 6.30 -6.36 0.10
C PRO A 7 5.26 -6.86 1.09
N MET A 8 4.18 -6.09 1.25
CA MET A 8 2.97 -6.59 1.90
C MET A 8 2.18 -7.39 0.88
N ILE A 9 1.81 -8.62 1.24
CA ILE A 9 1.03 -9.50 0.38
C ILE A 9 -0.39 -9.59 0.91
N LEU A 10 -1.36 -9.13 0.11
CA LEU A 10 -2.78 -9.41 0.31
C LEU A 10 -3.14 -10.68 -0.45
N ALA A 11 -3.23 -11.81 0.25
CA ALA A 11 -3.68 -13.07 -0.32
C ALA A 11 -5.22 -13.07 -0.43
N GLY A 12 -5.73 -12.58 -1.56
CA GLY A 12 -7.15 -12.56 -1.90
C GLY A 12 -7.42 -13.02 -3.32
N GLY A 13 -8.56 -12.63 -3.88
CA GLY A 13 -8.90 -12.91 -5.27
C GLY A 13 -10.24 -12.31 -5.67
N ARG A 14 -10.64 -12.52 -6.92
CA ARG A 14 -11.83 -11.91 -7.52
C ARG A 14 -13.13 -12.18 -6.74
N ALA A 15 -13.24 -13.35 -6.11
CA ALA A 15 -14.39 -13.70 -5.27
C ALA A 15 -14.52 -12.82 -4.01
N LEU A 16 -13.41 -12.26 -3.51
CA LEU A 16 -13.38 -11.29 -2.41
C LEU A 16 -13.44 -9.83 -2.91
N GLY A 17 -13.54 -9.64 -4.24
CA GLY A 17 -13.59 -8.33 -4.90
C GLY A 17 -12.22 -7.66 -5.07
N TYR A 18 -11.12 -8.43 -5.02
CA TYR A 18 -9.78 -7.92 -5.28
C TYR A 18 -9.29 -8.28 -6.68
N GLN A 19 -8.53 -7.38 -7.31
CA GLN A 19 -7.76 -7.71 -8.52
C GLN A 19 -6.67 -8.72 -8.18
N HIS A 20 -6.43 -9.65 -9.10
CA HIS A 20 -5.38 -10.65 -8.96
C HIS A 20 -4.14 -10.26 -9.76
N GLY A 21 -2.95 -10.60 -9.24
CA GLY A 21 -1.69 -10.49 -9.99
C GLY A 21 -1.16 -9.07 -10.15
N GLN A 22 -1.53 -8.15 -9.25
CA GLN A 22 -1.11 -6.76 -9.33
C GLN A 22 -0.02 -6.43 -8.29
N HIS A 23 0.98 -5.66 -8.73
CA HIS A 23 1.92 -4.96 -7.86
C HIS A 23 1.54 -3.48 -7.83
N VAL A 24 1.22 -2.96 -6.65
CA VAL A 24 0.93 -1.54 -6.43
C VAL A 24 2.11 -0.91 -5.73
N ASP A 25 2.83 -0.05 -6.45
CA ASP A 25 3.99 0.69 -5.94
C ASP A 25 3.64 2.17 -5.80
N PHE A 26 3.50 2.63 -4.56
CA PHE A 26 3.22 4.03 -4.28
C PHE A 26 4.48 4.91 -4.26
N ASN A 27 5.67 4.32 -4.12
CA ASN A 27 6.91 5.07 -4.05
C ASN A 27 7.43 5.39 -5.44
N LEU A 28 7.40 4.43 -6.38
CA LEU A 28 7.97 4.59 -7.73
C LEU A 28 7.44 5.84 -8.46
N PRO A 29 6.13 6.18 -8.42
CA PRO A 29 5.64 7.43 -9.03
C PRO A 29 6.20 8.71 -8.41
N LYS A 30 6.63 8.68 -7.14
CA LYS A 30 7.21 9.85 -6.44
C LYS A 30 8.71 9.97 -6.65
N ILE A 31 9.43 8.85 -6.70
CA ILE A 31 10.90 8.82 -6.78
C ILE A 31 11.42 8.66 -8.22
N GLY A 32 10.57 8.24 -9.16
CA GLY A 32 10.89 8.02 -10.57
C GLY A 32 11.68 6.74 -10.84
N GLN A 33 12.68 6.42 -10.01
CA GLN A 33 13.47 5.21 -10.11
C GLN A 33 14.03 4.78 -8.75
N TYR A 34 14.16 3.47 -8.54
CA TYR A 34 14.94 2.95 -7.42
C TYR A 34 16.42 2.95 -7.79
N ASN A 35 17.24 3.59 -6.96
CA ASN A 35 18.70 3.54 -7.08
C ASN A 35 19.28 2.77 -5.89
N VAL A 36 19.61 1.50 -6.09
CA VAL A 36 20.22 0.64 -5.06
C VAL A 36 21.74 0.81 -4.95
N ALA A 37 22.36 1.57 -5.87
CA ALA A 37 23.78 1.90 -5.79
C ALA A 37 24.05 3.06 -4.81
N ASP A 38 23.06 3.92 -4.57
CA ASP A 38 23.10 4.93 -3.52
C ASP A 38 22.49 4.37 -2.22
N ALA A 39 23.36 3.84 -1.36
CA ALA A 39 22.93 3.27 -0.08
C ALA A 39 22.20 4.30 0.81
N SER A 40 22.65 5.56 0.83
CA SER A 40 22.05 6.58 1.69
C SER A 40 20.63 6.92 1.23
N GLY A 41 20.45 7.16 -0.08
CA GLY A 41 19.14 7.38 -0.67
C GLY A 41 18.22 6.18 -0.55
N HIS A 42 18.75 4.96 -0.73
CA HIS A 42 17.98 3.72 -0.56
C HIS A 42 17.43 3.58 0.87
N TYR A 43 18.26 3.77 1.90
CA TYR A 43 17.81 3.64 3.29
C TYR A 43 16.73 4.65 3.69
N GLN A 44 16.66 5.81 3.05
CA GLN A 44 15.61 6.81 3.30
C GLN A 44 14.22 6.32 2.89
N VAL A 45 14.12 5.41 1.92
CA VAL A 45 12.83 4.91 1.41
C VAL A 45 12.41 3.56 1.97
N CYS A 46 13.27 2.88 2.74
CA CYS A 46 12.99 1.55 3.31
C CYS A 46 12.04 1.59 4.52
N SER A 47 12.09 2.63 5.35
CA SER A 47 11.34 2.63 6.62
C SER A 47 9.88 3.01 6.46
N ARG A 48 9.60 4.06 5.68
CA ARG A 48 8.26 4.61 5.44
C ARG A 48 8.10 4.94 3.96
N PRO A 49 6.88 4.83 3.41
CA PRO A 49 6.61 5.29 2.05
C PRO A 49 6.96 6.77 1.89
N VAL A 50 7.51 7.11 0.74
CA VAL A 50 7.77 8.49 0.30
C VAL A 50 6.44 9.20 0.04
N ASP A 51 5.45 8.48 -0.47
CA ASP A 51 4.09 8.97 -0.57
C ASP A 51 3.43 9.00 0.82
N SER A 52 3.13 10.20 1.31
CA SER A 52 2.51 10.42 2.63
C SER A 52 1.06 9.91 2.72
N GLU A 53 0.43 9.64 1.57
CA GLU A 53 -0.89 9.02 1.50
C GLU A 53 -0.83 7.50 1.45
N ALA A 54 0.32 6.86 1.21
CA ALA A 54 0.47 5.41 1.09
C ALA A 54 0.50 4.68 2.45
N ARG A 55 -0.51 4.95 3.28
CA ARG A 55 -0.58 4.43 4.65
C ARG A 55 -1.06 2.99 4.68
N VAL A 56 -0.45 2.14 5.52
CA VAL A 56 -0.91 0.74 5.72
C VAL A 56 -2.37 0.67 6.14
N SER A 57 -2.83 1.65 6.92
CA SER A 57 -4.22 1.77 7.35
C SER A 57 -5.21 1.91 6.19
N ASN A 58 -4.79 2.42 5.02
CA ASN A 58 -5.63 2.42 3.82
C ASN A 58 -5.94 1.01 3.33
N LEU A 59 -4.95 0.10 3.39
CA LEU A 59 -5.16 -1.32 3.05
C LEU A 59 -6.17 -1.95 3.99
N LEU A 60 -6.03 -1.71 5.31
CA LEU A 60 -6.94 -2.26 6.31
C LEU A 60 -8.35 -1.68 6.19
N LEU A 61 -8.48 -0.38 5.91
CA LEU A 61 -9.77 0.25 5.59
C LEU A 61 -10.42 -0.43 4.38
N THR A 62 -9.65 -0.64 3.32
CA THR A 62 -10.13 -1.31 2.10
C THR A 62 -10.62 -2.73 2.41
N MET A 63 -9.88 -3.47 3.24
CA MET A 63 -10.28 -4.82 3.66
C MET A 63 -11.56 -4.86 4.48
N LEU A 64 -11.76 -3.88 5.36
CA LEU A 64 -12.98 -3.73 6.14
C LEU A 64 -14.18 -3.45 5.24
N HIS A 65 -14.05 -2.53 4.27
CA HIS A 65 -15.09 -2.27 3.28
C HIS A 65 -15.41 -3.50 2.42
N ARG A 66 -14.40 -4.27 2.02
CA ARG A 66 -14.58 -5.52 1.28
C ARG A 66 -15.19 -6.65 2.11
N SER A 67 -15.24 -6.48 3.42
CA SER A 67 -15.92 -7.37 4.37
C SER A 67 -17.27 -6.80 4.83
N ASP A 68 -17.80 -5.81 4.09
CA ASP A 68 -19.08 -5.13 4.36
C ASP A 68 -19.15 -4.46 5.74
N VAL A 69 -18.01 -4.05 6.30
CA VAL A 69 -17.96 -3.27 7.55
C VAL A 69 -18.15 -1.78 7.24
N GLU A 70 -19.25 -1.20 7.72
CA GLU A 70 -19.56 0.21 7.57
C GLU A 70 -18.68 1.08 8.49
N ILE A 71 -17.57 1.60 7.95
CA ILE A 71 -16.66 2.49 8.68
C ILE A 71 -16.09 3.57 7.75
N GLY A 72 -16.02 4.82 8.19
CA GLY A 72 -15.47 5.92 7.39
C GLY A 72 -13.94 6.01 7.40
N GLN A 73 -13.30 5.53 8.46
CA GLN A 73 -11.86 5.66 8.67
C GLN A 73 -11.34 4.53 9.57
N PHE A 74 -10.14 4.02 9.30
CA PHE A 74 -9.41 3.11 10.17
C PHE A 74 -8.07 3.71 10.57
N GLN A 75 -7.86 3.98 11.86
CA GLN A 75 -6.63 4.59 12.38
C GLN A 75 -6.31 5.89 11.61
N ASP A 76 -5.12 6.00 11.02
CA ASP A 76 -4.67 7.15 10.25
C ASP A 76 -4.97 7.01 8.75
N SER A 77 -5.87 6.12 8.33
CA SER A 77 -6.21 5.97 6.90
C SER A 77 -6.73 7.29 6.34
N VAL A 78 -6.39 7.58 5.09
CA VAL A 78 -6.87 8.76 4.37
C VAL A 78 -7.82 8.40 3.23
N LYS A 79 -7.72 7.18 2.68
CA LYS A 79 -8.59 6.68 1.60
C LYS A 79 -8.51 5.16 1.45
N PRO A 80 -9.53 4.49 0.88
CA PRO A 80 -9.39 3.13 0.36
C PRO A 80 -8.41 3.08 -0.83
N ILE A 81 -7.84 1.91 -1.09
CA ILE A 81 -6.92 1.67 -2.22
C ILE A 81 -7.74 1.11 -3.39
N SER A 82 -8.12 1.99 -4.32
CA SER A 82 -8.92 1.64 -5.49
C SER A 82 -8.22 0.70 -6.46
N GLU A 83 -6.88 0.78 -6.53
CA GLU A 83 -6.05 -0.02 -7.42
C GLU A 83 -6.25 -1.52 -7.15
N LEU A 84 -6.56 -1.91 -5.91
CA LEU A 84 -6.75 -3.30 -5.49
C LEU A 84 -8.13 -3.88 -5.84
N LEU A 85 -9.09 -3.09 -6.32
CA LEU A 85 -10.50 -3.49 -6.45
C LEU A 85 -10.85 -3.99 -7.86
N ALA A 86 -11.56 -5.12 -7.95
CA ALA A 86 -11.95 -5.80 -9.20
C ALA A 86 -13.28 -5.32 -9.80
#